data_AF-A0A927RZ53-F1
#
_entry.id   AF-A0A927RZ53-F1
#
_cell.length_a   1.000
_cell.length_b   1.000
_cell.length_c   1.000
_cell.angle_alpha   90.00
_cell.angle_beta   90.00
_cell.angle_gamma   90.00
#
_symmetry.space_group_name_H-M   'P 1'
#
loop_
_entity.id
_entity.type
_entity.pdbx_description
1 polymer ?
#
loop_
_entity_poly.entity_id
_entity_poly.type
_entity_poly.pdbx_seq_one_letter_code
_entity_poly.pdbx_strand_id
1 'polypeptide(L)' 'MSDSIGTKEFAEKWNVKQYKVSEWCRLGLIPGANQDKVRSPWHIPKNATPPKIIKGEK' A
#
# COMPACT_ATOMS: atom_id res chain seq x y z
N MET A 1 15.17 -9.85 8.35
CA MET A 1 14.12 -8.97 8.91
C MET A 1 13.26 -8.53 7.74
N SER A 2 12.11 -9.18 7.55
CA SER A 2 11.18 -8.88 6.47
C SER A 2 10.07 -7.97 7.03
N ASP A 3 10.39 -6.68 7.18
CA ASP A 3 9.47 -5.65 7.64
C ASP A 3 8.47 -5.28 6.54
N SER A 4 7.56 -6.21 6.24
CA SER A 4 6.38 -5.96 5.41
C SER A 4 5.28 -5.38 6.29
N ILE A 5 4.83 -4.17 5.99
CA ILE A 5 3.72 -3.50 6.66
C ILE A 5 2.39 -3.79 5.96
N GLY A 6 1.30 -3.70 6.73
CA GLY A 6 -0.04 -3.87 6.19
C GLY A 6 -0.57 -2.62 5.46
N THR A 7 -1.70 -2.74 4.78
CA THR A 7 -2.39 -1.60 4.14
C THR A 7 -2.72 -0.47 5.12
N LYS A 8 -2.96 -0.81 6.40
CA LYS A 8 -3.34 0.16 7.45
C LYS A 8 -2.14 1.01 7.85
N GLU A 9 -1.02 0.38 8.18
CA GLU A 9 0.22 1.09 8.50
C GLU A 9 0.74 1.92 7.32
N PHE A 10 0.64 1.39 6.09
CA PHE A 10 1.00 2.14 4.89
C PHE A 10 0.10 3.38 4.71
N ALA A 11 -1.19 3.24 4.98
CA ALA A 11 -2.14 4.35 4.95
C ALA A 11 -1.80 5.44 5.97
N GLU A 12 -1.46 5.05 7.20
CA GLU A 12 -1.07 5.99 8.27
C GLU A 12 0.25 6.69 7.95
N LYS A 13 1.26 5.93 7.49
CA LYS A 13 2.59 6.45 7.12
C LYS A 13 2.54 7.52 6.03
N TRP A 14 1.67 7.33 5.03
CA TRP A 14 1.55 8.22 3.88
C TRP A 14 0.34 9.16 3.97
N ASN A 15 -0.38 9.14 5.10
CA ASN A 15 -1.61 9.89 5.34
C ASN A 15 -2.66 9.73 4.22
N VAL A 16 -2.80 8.51 3.70
CA VAL A 16 -3.77 8.15 2.66
C VAL A 16 -4.84 7.24 3.23
N LYS A 17 -5.95 7.10 2.52
CA LYS A 17 -7.04 6.20 2.95
C LYS A 17 -6.68 4.74 2.66
N GLN A 18 -6.99 3.83 3.58
CA GLN A 18 -6.71 2.38 3.44
C GLN A 18 -7.30 1.77 2.16
N TYR A 19 -8.47 2.26 1.70
CA TYR A 19 -9.06 1.78 0.45
C TYR A 19 -8.19 2.13 -0.76
N LYS A 20 -7.56 3.33 -0.79
CA LYS A 20 -6.65 3.72 -1.87
C LYS A 20 -5.43 2.81 -1.89
N VAL A 21 -4.88 2.48 -0.72
CA VAL A 21 -3.75 1.55 -0.62
C VAL A 21 -4.13 0.18 -1.18
N SER A 22 -5.31 -0.34 -0.80
CA SER A 22 -5.83 -1.61 -1.32
C SER A 22 -6.01 -1.58 -2.84
N GLU A 23 -6.51 -0.46 -3.37
CA GLU A 23 -6.66 -0.25 -4.82
C GLU A 23 -5.30 -0.22 -5.52
N TRP A 24 -4.32 0.51 -4.99
CA TRP A 24 -2.97 0.56 -5.54
C TRP A 24 -2.26 -0.78 -5.53
N CYS A 25 -2.44 -1.56 -4.46
CA CYS A 25 -1.93 -2.91 -4.40
C CYS A 25 -2.56 -3.80 -5.47
N ARG A 26 -3.88 -3.73 -5.69
CA ARG A 26 -4.57 -4.47 -6.76
C ARG A 26 -4.12 -4.05 -8.17
N LEU A 27 -3.87 -2.76 -8.35
CA LEU A 27 -3.40 -2.18 -9.61
C LEU A 27 -1.90 -2.44 -9.86
N GLY A 28 -1.16 -3.02 -8.91
CA GLY A 28 0.29 -3.20 -9.03
C GLY A 28 1.09 -1.89 -9.00
N LEU A 29 0.51 -0.82 -8.44
CA LEU A 29 1.13 0.49 -8.35
C LEU A 29 2.14 0.60 -7.20
N ILE A 30 2.04 -0.28 -6.20
CA ILE A 30 3.00 -0.36 -5.10
C ILE A 30 3.99 -1.48 -5.40
N PRO A 31 5.27 -1.15 -5.69
CA PRO A 31 6.27 -2.16 -6.03
C PRO A 31 6.53 -3.07 -4.83
N GLY A 32 6.45 -4.38 -5.05
CA GLY A 32 6.65 -5.40 -4.02
C GLY A 32 5.44 -5.64 -3.11
N ALA A 33 4.30 -4.96 -3.32
CA ALA A 33 3.07 -5.32 -2.64
C ALA A 33 2.58 -6.68 -3.14
N ASN A 34 2.40 -7.63 -2.22
CA ASN A 34 1.88 -8.95 -2.53
C ASN A 34 0.73 -9.33 -1.60
N GLN A 35 -0.15 -10.20 -2.05
CA GLN A 35 -1.24 -10.75 -1.25
C GLN A 35 -1.26 -12.26 -1.48
N ASP A 36 -1.17 -13.04 -0.40
CA ASP A 36 -1.16 -14.50 -0.50
C ASP A 36 -2.45 -15.09 -1.09
N LYS A 37 -3.61 -14.53 -0.72
CA LYS A 37 -4.93 -14.98 -1.19
C LYS A 37 -5.93 -13.84 -1.25
N VAL A 38 -6.95 -13.98 -2.09
CA VAL A 38 -8.11 -13.07 -2.09
C VAL A 38 -8.72 -13.04 -0.67
N ARG A 39 -8.82 -11.84 -0.08
CA ARG A 39 -9.20 -11.55 1.33
C ARG A 39 -8.09 -11.69 2.39
N SER A 40 -6.86 -12.04 2.03
CA SER A 40 -5.71 -11.96 2.95
C SER A 40 -5.24 -10.51 3.13
N PRO A 41 -4.53 -10.18 4.22
CA PRO A 41 -3.84 -8.88 4.33
C PRO A 41 -2.83 -8.71 3.19
N TRP A 42 -2.61 -7.46 2.77
CA TRP A 42 -1.52 -7.14 1.84
C TRP A 42 -0.20 -7.04 2.60
N HIS A 43 0.84 -7.62 2.00
CA HIS A 43 2.23 -7.51 2.42
C HIS A 43 2.88 -6.43 1.58
N ILE A 44 2.98 -5.22 2.13
CA ILE A 44 3.61 -4.07 1.48
C ILE A 44 4.97 -3.86 2.12
N PRO A 45 6.08 -3.84 1.38
CA PRO A 45 7.37 -3.68 2.01
C PRO A 45 7.51 -2.23 2.54
N LYS A 46 8.10 -2.04 3.72
CA LYS A 46 8.16 -0.73 4.41
C LYS A 46 8.90 0.36 3.63
N ASN A 47 9.78 -0.05 2.72
CA ASN A 47 10.48 0.80 1.76
C ASN A 47 9.65 1.15 0.51
N ALA A 48 8.46 0.56 0.34
CA ALA A 48 7.60 0.88 -0.77
C ALA A 48 7.14 2.33 -0.70
N THR A 49 7.16 2.99 -1.85
CA THR A 49 6.65 4.34 -2.04
C THR A 49 5.24 4.27 -2.64
N PRO A 50 4.33 5.17 -2.23
CA PRO A 50 3.01 5.25 -2.84
C PRO A 50 3.17 5.77 -4.28
N PRO A 51 2.23 5.41 -5.17
CA PRO A 51 2.24 5.94 -6.53
C PRO A 51 2.11 7.47 -6.51
N LYS A 52 2.83 8.16 -7.39
CA LYS A 52 2.85 9.64 -7.52
C LYS A 52 1.50 10.28 -7.87
N ILE A 53 0.43 9.49 -7.95
CA ILE A 53 -0.96 9.94 -8.17
C ILE A 53 -1.56 10.55 -6.90
N ILE A 54 -0.77 10.78 -5.84
CA ILE A 54 -1.16 11.66 -4.73
C ILE A 54 -1.17 13.13 -5.20
N LYS A 55 -1.94 13.45 -6.24
CA LYS A 55 -2.44 14.80 -6.48
C LYS A 55 -3.66 14.99 -5.58
N GLY A 56 -3.37 15.28 -4.31
CA GLY A 56 -4.27 16.07 -3.47
C GLY A 56 -3.70 17.47 -3.41
N GLU A 57 -3.67 18.14 -4.56
CA GLU A 57 -3.37 19.58 -4.62
C GLU A 57 -4.70 20.31 -4.50
N LYS A 58 -4.84 21.05 -3.38
CA LYS A 58 -5.88 21.99 -2.97
C LYS A 58 -7.24 21.45 -2.51
#